data_AF-A0A7Y2G0G3-F1
#
_entry.id   AF-A0A7Y2G0G3-F1
#
_cell.length_a   1.000
_cell.length_b   1.000
_cell.length_c   1.000
_cell.angle_alpha   90.00
_cell.angle_beta   90.00
_cell.angle_gamma   90.00
#
_symmetry.space_group_name_H-M   'P 1'
#
loop_
_entity.id
_entity.type
_entity.pdbx_description
1 polymer ?
#
loop_
_entity_poly.entity_id
_entity_poly.type
_entity_poly.pdbx_seq_one_letter_code
_entity_poly.pdbx_strand_id
1 'polypeptide(L)'
;HVLTDNELEGFNETGAIWSSNNGGEDWTLIHEFDDPILQTAIDVNDPEIMYAVAPNPFNGGIFKTSNLSDNSNAIWEQLPIPENTAGRANTIDILDDGALVSSYSGGQTNGDVFTPTSGVFYSEDGGQTWEDRSAPEMKYYTKNLCLDPHDINQSTWYVGVFDGWPIGSASTDKGGLYQTLNRGITWNELGDFYRVESVTIHPENPDVMYVATESEGLWFTTNLTATNPAFQLIEEYPFLHPVRTVFNPFNPDEIWVTSFGNGIRKGTNMNVSTTPAPSLNVFVSTDPNPGDDIINFQLTSDAFVSNRQINLSIFDLSGKLILETPFLNSEYHLKKSQTGAGSFIYHIRDKSKRLAVGKIIFPQ
;
A
#
# COMPACT_ATOMS: atom_id res chain seq x y z
N HIS A 1 -16.58 13.83 -30.04
CA HIS A 1 -16.51 14.82 -28.96
C HIS A 1 -15.26 14.51 -28.16
N VAL A 2 -14.22 15.32 -28.32
CA VAL A 2 -13.08 15.29 -27.40
C VAL A 2 -13.63 15.92 -26.13
N LEU A 3 -13.79 15.11 -25.08
CA LEU A 3 -14.04 15.62 -23.74
C LEU A 3 -12.76 16.36 -23.36
N THR A 4 -12.80 17.69 -23.42
CA THR A 4 -11.85 18.52 -22.69
C THR A 4 -12.31 18.43 -21.24
N ASP A 5 -11.77 17.49 -20.48
CA ASP A 5 -11.79 17.62 -19.02
C ASP A 5 -11.13 18.98 -18.73
N ASN A 6 -11.86 19.87 -18.06
CA ASN A 6 -11.20 20.96 -17.38
C ASN A 6 -10.32 20.28 -16.32
N GLU A 7 -9.00 20.46 -16.42
CA GLU A 7 -8.12 20.19 -15.30
C GLU A 7 -8.65 21.00 -14.10
N LEU A 8 -9.16 20.30 -13.09
CA LEU A 8 -9.28 20.86 -11.75
C LEU A 8 -7.84 21.13 -11.31
N GLU A 9 -7.43 22.40 -11.40
CA GLU A 9 -6.21 22.98 -10.83
C GLU A 9 -4.95 22.94 -11.72
N GLY A 10 -4.43 24.14 -11.99
CA GLY A 10 -3.05 24.32 -12.40
C GLY A 10 -2.14 24.00 -11.22
N PHE A 11 -0.99 23.39 -11.48
CA PHE A 11 0.04 23.04 -10.50
C PHE A 11 0.52 24.25 -9.68
N ASN A 12 -0.24 24.63 -8.66
CA ASN A 12 0.26 25.28 -7.47
C ASN A 12 0.55 24.16 -6.47
N GLU A 13 1.72 24.18 -5.84
CA GLU A 13 2.21 23.16 -4.90
C GLU A 13 1.43 23.12 -3.57
N THR A 14 0.19 23.63 -3.56
CA THR A 14 -0.67 23.88 -2.40
C THR A 14 -1.78 22.84 -2.29
N GLY A 15 -2.23 22.53 -1.08
CA GLY A 15 -3.39 21.68 -0.83
C GLY A 15 -4.61 22.51 -0.44
N ALA A 16 -5.81 21.93 -0.49
CA ALA A 16 -7.01 22.63 -0.07
C ALA A 16 -8.06 21.67 0.49
N ILE A 17 -8.90 22.21 1.37
CA ILE A 17 -10.12 21.55 1.83
C ILE A 17 -11.32 22.26 1.22
N TRP A 18 -12.16 21.47 0.55
CA TRP A 18 -13.39 21.91 -0.06
C TRP A 18 -14.56 21.15 0.57
N SER A 19 -15.71 21.81 0.69
CA SER A 19 -16.96 21.18 1.15
C SER A 19 -18.05 21.27 0.11
N SER A 20 -18.94 20.27 0.12
CA SER A 20 -20.15 20.26 -0.68
C SER A 20 -21.34 19.86 0.18
N ASN A 21 -22.44 20.59 0.04
CA ASN A 21 -23.70 20.33 0.74
C ASN A 21 -24.79 19.78 -0.19
N ASN A 22 -24.45 19.48 -1.44
CA ASN A 22 -25.37 19.02 -2.48
C ASN A 22 -24.85 17.79 -3.24
N GLY A 23 -24.09 16.92 -2.57
CA GLY A 23 -23.62 15.67 -3.16
C GLY A 23 -22.53 15.84 -4.21
N GLY A 24 -21.76 16.93 -4.14
CA GLY A 24 -20.63 17.22 -5.02
C GLY A 24 -20.96 18.01 -6.28
N GLU A 25 -22.19 18.53 -6.42
CA GLU A 25 -22.56 19.40 -7.54
C GLU A 25 -21.85 20.77 -7.45
N ASP A 26 -21.81 21.36 -6.25
CA ASP A 26 -21.10 22.59 -5.96
C ASP A 26 -20.13 22.42 -4.78
N TRP A 27 -19.03 23.16 -4.83
CA TRP A 27 -17.97 23.12 -3.84
C TRP A 27 -17.65 24.51 -3.30
N THR A 28 -17.47 24.61 -1.99
CA THR A 28 -17.04 25.82 -1.28
C THR A 28 -15.68 25.57 -0.66
N LEU A 29 -14.72 26.44 -0.95
CA LEU A 29 -13.39 26.41 -0.34
C LEU A 29 -13.50 26.71 1.16
N ILE A 30 -12.97 25.81 1.99
CA ILE A 30 -12.83 26.01 3.44
C ILE A 30 -11.46 26.60 3.75
N HIS A 31 -10.39 26.01 3.22
CA HIS A 31 -9.03 26.45 3.53
C HIS A 31 -8.05 26.05 2.43
N GLU A 32 -7.09 26.92 2.13
CA GLU A 32 -5.91 26.61 1.32
C GLU A 32 -4.72 26.45 2.24
N PHE A 33 -3.98 25.36 2.06
CA PHE A 33 -2.75 25.02 2.75
C PHE A 33 -1.55 25.27 1.84
N ASP A 34 -0.41 25.61 2.42
CA ASP A 34 0.83 25.78 1.68
C ASP A 34 1.39 24.46 1.11
N ASP A 35 0.87 23.31 1.56
CA ASP A 35 1.30 21.96 1.15
C ASP A 35 0.12 21.08 0.75
N PRO A 36 0.32 20.06 -0.11
CA PRO A 36 -0.72 19.10 -0.45
C PRO A 36 -1.25 18.35 0.78
N ILE A 37 -2.57 18.14 0.84
CA ILE A 37 -3.22 17.37 1.90
C ILE A 37 -3.43 15.92 1.44
N LEU A 38 -2.85 14.95 2.16
CA LEU A 38 -2.97 13.53 1.85
C LEU A 38 -4.23 12.88 2.42
N GLN A 39 -4.64 13.27 3.62
CA GLN A 39 -5.77 12.70 4.32
C GLN A 39 -6.42 13.74 5.23
N THR A 40 -7.73 13.63 5.38
CA THR A 40 -8.50 14.32 6.42
C THR A 40 -9.25 13.32 7.28
N ALA A 41 -9.57 13.70 8.52
CA ALA A 41 -10.43 12.96 9.41
C ALA A 41 -11.33 13.92 10.20
N ILE A 42 -12.62 13.61 10.31
CA ILE A 42 -13.59 14.38 11.10
C ILE A 42 -13.91 13.56 12.35
N ASP A 43 -13.92 14.22 13.51
CA ASP A 43 -14.33 13.57 14.75
C ASP A 43 -15.84 13.31 14.71
N VAL A 44 -16.22 12.05 14.87
CA VAL A 44 -17.63 11.62 14.85
C VAL A 44 -18.40 12.08 16.09
N ASN A 45 -17.70 12.35 17.18
CA ASN A 45 -18.28 12.84 18.43
C ASN A 45 -18.43 14.38 18.44
N ASP A 46 -17.58 15.08 17.68
CA ASP A 46 -17.66 16.53 17.47
C ASP A 46 -17.28 16.92 16.03
N PRO A 47 -18.27 17.03 15.13
CA PRO A 47 -18.04 17.36 13.72
C PRO A 47 -17.44 18.75 13.45
N GLU A 48 -17.30 19.62 14.47
CA GLU A 48 -16.52 20.86 14.34
C GLU A 48 -15.00 20.59 14.32
N ILE A 49 -14.57 19.41 14.77
CA ILE A 49 -13.18 18.99 14.80
C ILE A 49 -12.85 18.21 13.52
N MET A 50 -11.88 18.74 12.77
CA MET A 50 -11.28 18.05 11.62
C MET A 50 -9.76 18.13 11.70
N TYR A 51 -9.11 17.05 11.28
CA TYR A 51 -7.67 16.94 11.11
C TYR A 51 -7.32 16.85 9.62
N ALA A 52 -6.19 17.42 9.23
CA ALA A 52 -5.66 17.42 7.87
C ALA A 52 -4.16 17.10 7.87
N VAL A 53 -3.73 16.16 7.02
CA VAL A 53 -2.35 15.67 6.96
C VAL A 53 -1.62 16.28 5.78
N ALA A 54 -0.56 17.03 6.04
CA ALA A 54 0.39 17.49 5.04
C ALA A 54 1.73 16.74 5.22
N PRO A 55 2.23 15.98 4.23
CA PRO A 55 3.38 15.08 4.41
C PRO A 55 4.74 15.77 4.30
N ASN A 56 4.78 17.12 4.28
CA ASN A 56 5.99 17.86 4.00
C ASN A 56 7.00 17.78 5.16
N PRO A 57 8.27 17.43 4.88
CA PRO A 57 9.31 17.28 5.90
C PRO A 57 9.81 18.56 6.59
N PHE A 58 9.44 19.75 6.09
CA PHE A 58 9.93 21.04 6.58
C PHE A 58 8.84 21.87 7.27
N ASN A 59 7.63 21.85 6.71
CA ASN A 59 6.47 22.65 7.14
C ASN A 59 5.17 21.84 7.23
N GLY A 60 5.21 20.54 6.93
CA GLY A 60 4.05 19.65 7.04
C GLY A 60 3.79 19.15 8.45
N GLY A 61 2.84 18.25 8.60
CA GLY A 61 2.40 17.67 9.86
C GLY A 61 0.90 17.42 9.83
N ILE A 62 0.28 17.43 11.01
CA ILE A 62 -1.16 17.31 11.17
C ILE A 62 -1.68 18.67 11.61
N PHE A 63 -2.65 19.20 10.88
CA PHE A 63 -3.36 20.44 11.21
C PHE A 63 -4.73 20.09 11.75
N LYS A 64 -5.21 20.86 12.73
CA LYS A 64 -6.50 20.70 13.36
C LYS A 64 -7.32 21.98 13.23
N THR A 65 -8.61 21.85 12.98
CA THR A 65 -9.60 22.89 13.26
C THR A 65 -10.58 22.41 14.32
N SER A 66 -11.23 23.34 15.03
CA SER A 66 -12.32 23.05 15.99
C SER A 66 -13.54 23.94 15.72
N ASN A 67 -13.61 24.54 14.53
CA ASN A 67 -14.71 25.39 14.07
C ASN A 67 -14.93 25.19 12.57
N LEU A 68 -14.95 23.93 12.11
CA LEU A 68 -15.06 23.58 10.70
C LEU A 68 -16.26 24.26 10.01
N SER A 69 -17.39 24.42 10.72
CA SER A 69 -18.60 25.03 10.16
C SER A 69 -18.47 26.54 9.87
N ASP A 70 -17.40 27.19 10.34
CA ASP A 70 -17.11 28.59 10.02
C ASP A 70 -16.56 28.77 8.58
N ASN A 71 -16.42 27.67 7.81
CA ASN A 71 -16.00 27.64 6.40
C ASN A 71 -14.65 28.36 6.21
N SER A 72 -14.60 29.40 5.36
CA SER A 72 -13.39 30.19 5.11
C SER A 72 -12.84 30.92 6.34
N ASN A 73 -13.60 30.97 7.44
CA ASN A 73 -13.14 31.51 8.72
C ASN A 73 -12.72 30.42 9.72
N ALA A 74 -12.75 29.14 9.34
CA ALA A 74 -12.22 28.06 10.15
C ALA A 74 -10.73 28.32 10.44
N ILE A 75 -10.34 28.13 11.70
CA ILE A 75 -8.98 28.36 12.16
C ILE A 75 -8.29 27.00 12.19
N TRP A 76 -7.12 26.93 11.56
CA TRP A 76 -6.29 25.74 11.48
C TRP A 76 -5.00 25.95 12.27
N GLU A 77 -4.70 25.03 13.17
CA GLU A 77 -3.47 25.01 13.97
C GLU A 77 -2.69 23.74 13.70
N GLN A 78 -1.36 23.85 13.59
CA GLN A 78 -0.49 22.69 13.47
C GLN A 78 -0.32 22.04 14.84
N LEU A 79 -0.56 20.73 14.90
CA LEU A 79 -0.31 19.95 16.11
C LEU A 79 1.20 19.78 16.37
N PRO A 80 1.60 19.58 17.63
CA PRO A 80 2.94 19.15 17.98
C PRO A 80 3.41 17.95 17.14
N ILE A 81 4.61 18.07 16.56
CA ILE A 81 5.22 17.02 15.74
C ILE A 81 5.90 16.00 16.66
N PRO A 82 5.61 14.69 16.56
CA PRO A 82 6.32 13.67 17.34
C PRO A 82 7.82 13.73 17.06
N GLU A 83 8.62 13.52 18.10
CA GLU A 83 10.08 13.57 17.99
C GLU A 83 10.59 12.64 16.88
N ASN A 84 11.63 13.09 16.18
CA ASN A 84 12.31 12.35 15.12
C ASN A 84 11.45 12.02 13.88
N THR A 85 10.23 12.55 13.72
CA THR A 85 9.44 12.32 12.48
C THR A 85 9.62 13.41 11.43
N ALA A 86 10.01 14.61 11.90
CA ALA A 86 10.14 15.82 11.09
C ALA A 86 8.91 16.06 10.19
N GLY A 87 7.71 15.91 10.73
CA GLY A 87 6.46 16.35 10.09
C GLY A 87 5.91 15.45 8.98
N ARG A 88 6.54 14.29 8.69
CA ARG A 88 6.13 13.37 7.60
C ARG A 88 4.89 12.54 7.95
N ALA A 89 3.85 13.15 8.50
CA ALA A 89 2.58 12.47 8.75
C ALA A 89 2.02 11.93 7.42
N ASN A 90 1.50 10.71 7.44
CA ASN A 90 1.01 10.01 6.26
C ASN A 90 -0.47 9.63 6.38
N THR A 91 -0.91 9.24 7.58
CA THR A 91 -2.32 9.02 7.88
C THR A 91 -2.76 9.74 9.14
N ILE A 92 -4.06 9.89 9.33
CA ILE A 92 -4.66 10.25 10.62
C ILE A 92 -6.00 9.55 10.76
N ASP A 93 -6.19 8.86 11.88
CA ASP A 93 -7.44 8.23 12.26
C ASP A 93 -7.80 8.63 13.71
N ILE A 94 -9.10 8.74 13.98
CA ILE A 94 -9.67 9.15 15.26
C ILE A 94 -10.43 7.95 15.82
N LEU A 95 -10.11 7.54 17.04
CA LEU A 95 -10.81 6.48 17.77
C LEU A 95 -12.08 7.05 18.43
N ASP A 96 -13.02 6.16 18.76
CA ASP A 96 -14.32 6.50 19.36
C ASP A 96 -14.17 7.18 20.74
N ASP A 97 -13.05 6.94 21.43
CA ASP A 97 -12.70 7.60 22.69
C ASP A 97 -11.98 8.95 22.50
N GLY A 98 -11.82 9.42 21.26
CA GLY A 98 -11.16 10.68 20.90
C GLY A 98 -9.64 10.59 20.79
N ALA A 99 -9.04 9.42 21.04
CA ALA A 99 -7.61 9.23 20.81
C ALA A 99 -7.29 9.28 19.31
N LEU A 100 -6.08 9.75 18.97
CA LEU A 100 -5.59 9.82 17.61
C LEU A 100 -4.54 8.74 17.35
N VAL A 101 -4.54 8.21 16.15
CA VAL A 101 -3.44 7.37 15.65
C VAL A 101 -3.03 7.80 14.26
N SER A 102 -1.72 7.85 14.02
CA SER A 102 -1.14 8.34 12.78
C SER A 102 0.06 7.50 12.40
N SER A 103 0.21 7.17 11.13
CA SER A 103 1.51 6.74 10.60
C SER A 103 2.32 7.93 10.11
N TYR A 104 3.63 7.86 10.30
CA TYR A 104 4.61 8.80 9.76
C TYR A 104 5.52 8.08 8.78
N SER A 105 5.71 8.65 7.61
CA SER A 105 6.46 8.07 6.50
C SER A 105 7.98 8.18 6.68
N GLY A 106 8.72 7.51 5.80
CA GLY A 106 10.18 7.46 5.83
C GLY A 106 10.87 8.79 5.55
N GLY A 107 11.85 9.13 6.38
CA GLY A 107 12.80 10.20 6.11
C GLY A 107 14.06 9.64 5.46
N GLN A 108 14.75 10.47 4.67
CA GLN A 108 16.00 10.10 4.01
C GLN A 108 17.08 11.14 4.30
N THR A 109 18.33 10.69 4.31
CA THR A 109 19.50 11.57 4.22
C THR A 109 19.69 12.05 2.78
N ASN A 110 20.56 13.04 2.55
CA ASN A 110 20.91 13.54 1.21
C ASN A 110 21.54 12.49 0.25
N GLY A 111 21.78 11.26 0.72
CA GLY A 111 22.26 10.14 -0.09
C GLY A 111 21.23 9.01 -0.23
N ASP A 112 19.94 9.33 -0.14
CA ASP A 112 18.79 8.41 -0.27
C ASP A 112 18.75 7.26 0.73
N VAL A 113 19.51 7.35 1.83
CA VAL A 113 19.48 6.36 2.91
C VAL A 113 18.35 6.70 3.87
N PHE A 114 17.42 5.78 4.07
CA PHE A 114 16.32 5.95 5.04
C PHE A 114 16.83 6.07 6.47
N THR A 115 16.24 6.99 7.21
CA THR A 115 16.49 7.22 8.64
C THR A 115 15.40 6.59 9.49
N PRO A 116 15.68 6.20 10.75
CA PRO A 116 14.70 5.60 11.66
C PRO A 116 13.70 6.63 12.22
N THR A 117 13.01 7.32 11.32
CA THR A 117 12.16 8.51 11.56
C THR A 117 10.69 8.25 11.22
N SER A 118 10.36 7.02 10.84
CA SER A 118 9.01 6.56 10.48
C SER A 118 8.40 5.76 11.63
N GLY A 119 7.10 5.52 11.56
CA GLY A 119 6.44 4.68 12.55
C GLY A 119 4.94 4.92 12.69
N VAL A 120 4.40 4.41 13.79
CA VAL A 120 3.03 4.61 14.24
C VAL A 120 3.06 5.37 15.55
N PHE A 121 2.27 6.45 15.64
CA PHE A 121 2.22 7.33 16.79
C PHE A 121 0.78 7.48 17.25
N TYR A 122 0.60 7.52 18.57
CA TYR A 122 -0.70 7.52 19.24
C TYR A 122 -0.79 8.68 20.23
N SER A 123 -1.95 9.33 20.31
CA SER A 123 -2.20 10.46 21.21
C SER A 123 -3.53 10.29 21.93
N GLU A 124 -3.55 10.50 23.25
CA GLU A 124 -4.78 10.44 24.08
C GLU A 124 -5.38 11.82 24.37
N ASP A 125 -4.69 12.90 23.97
CA ASP A 125 -5.01 14.27 24.37
C ASP A 125 -5.30 15.17 23.15
N GLY A 126 -5.83 14.57 22.09
CA GLY A 126 -6.21 15.29 20.87
C GLY A 126 -5.02 15.82 20.07
N GLY A 127 -3.87 15.15 20.18
CA GLY A 127 -2.66 15.43 19.40
C GLY A 127 -1.66 16.38 20.06
N GLN A 128 -1.82 16.69 21.35
CA GLN A 128 -0.90 17.57 22.08
C GLN A 128 0.38 16.83 22.48
N THR A 129 0.26 15.55 22.83
CA THR A 129 1.39 14.64 23.06
C THR A 129 1.22 13.36 22.24
N TRP A 130 2.34 12.79 21.81
CA TRP A 130 2.37 11.61 20.96
C TRP A 130 3.31 10.55 21.55
N GLU A 131 2.79 9.34 21.72
CA GLU A 131 3.52 8.15 22.10
C GLU A 131 3.89 7.34 20.85
N ASP A 132 5.15 6.91 20.80
CA ASP A 132 5.66 6.04 19.75
C ASP A 132 5.21 4.59 19.98
N ARG A 133 4.35 4.09 19.09
CA ARG A 133 3.78 2.73 19.10
C ARG A 133 4.43 1.82 18.06
N SER A 134 5.58 2.19 17.52
CA SER A 134 6.15 1.47 16.37
C SER A 134 6.90 0.21 16.79
N ALA A 135 6.78 -0.85 16.01
CA ALA A 135 7.75 -1.94 16.00
C ALA A 135 9.10 -1.48 15.38
N PRO A 136 10.24 -2.15 15.66
CA PRO A 136 11.52 -1.84 15.01
C PRO A 136 11.45 -1.83 13.48
N GLU A 137 10.64 -2.70 12.89
CA GLU A 137 10.45 -2.89 11.46
C GLU A 137 9.82 -1.67 10.78
N MET A 138 9.01 -0.91 11.52
CA MET A 138 8.28 0.27 11.03
C MET A 138 9.13 1.54 10.97
N LYS A 139 10.36 1.51 11.52
CA LYS A 139 11.16 2.73 11.72
C LYS A 139 11.64 3.41 10.46
N TYR A 140 11.63 2.72 9.33
CA TYR A 140 12.24 3.24 8.09
C TYR A 140 11.21 3.72 7.08
N TYR A 141 10.12 3.00 6.84
CA TYR A 141 9.15 3.40 5.81
C TYR A 141 7.74 2.82 6.03
N THR A 142 7.09 3.23 7.10
CA THR A 142 5.68 2.97 7.37
C THR A 142 4.78 3.70 6.38
N LYS A 143 3.77 3.00 5.87
CA LYS A 143 2.79 3.48 4.88
C LYS A 143 1.42 3.63 5.52
N ASN A 144 0.40 3.05 4.92
CA ASN A 144 -0.98 3.16 5.38
C ASN A 144 -1.20 2.39 6.70
N LEU A 145 -1.96 3.03 7.59
CA LEU A 145 -2.58 2.42 8.75
C LEU A 145 -4.07 2.23 8.47
N CYS A 146 -4.62 1.12 8.92
CA CYS A 146 -6.02 0.76 8.78
C CYS A 146 -6.54 0.21 10.11
N LEU A 147 -7.55 0.86 10.67
CA LEU A 147 -8.30 0.34 11.82
C LEU A 147 -9.21 -0.80 11.38
N ASP A 148 -9.38 -1.83 12.21
CA ASP A 148 -10.41 -2.84 11.99
C ASP A 148 -11.80 -2.26 12.28
N PRO A 149 -12.68 -2.10 11.28
CA PRO A 149 -14.03 -1.57 11.51
C PRO A 149 -14.94 -2.53 12.29
N HIS A 150 -14.54 -3.79 12.47
CA HIS A 150 -15.31 -4.81 13.20
C HIS A 150 -14.91 -4.94 14.67
N ASP A 151 -13.79 -4.34 15.08
CA ASP A 151 -13.36 -4.33 16.48
C ASP A 151 -13.96 -3.11 17.20
N ILE A 152 -15.02 -3.36 17.98
CA ILE A 152 -15.71 -2.33 18.77
C ILE A 152 -14.80 -1.63 19.79
N ASN A 153 -13.70 -2.25 20.22
CA ASN A 153 -12.76 -1.62 21.13
C ASN A 153 -11.67 -0.82 20.39
N GLN A 154 -11.66 -0.89 19.06
CA GLN A 154 -10.67 -0.29 18.17
C GLN A 154 -9.24 -0.57 18.63
N SER A 155 -8.99 -1.82 19.04
CA SER A 155 -7.68 -2.30 19.49
C SER A 155 -6.91 -3.02 18.40
N THR A 156 -7.61 -3.42 17.35
CA THR A 156 -7.07 -4.14 16.20
C THR A 156 -6.76 -3.18 15.06
N TRP A 157 -5.47 -3.04 14.72
CA TRP A 157 -5.01 -2.19 13.61
C TRP A 157 -4.06 -2.96 12.71
N TYR A 158 -3.97 -2.53 11.45
CA TYR A 158 -3.10 -3.10 10.45
C TYR A 158 -2.26 -2.00 9.79
N VAL A 159 -0.99 -2.30 9.54
CA VAL A 159 -0.03 -1.33 9.03
C VAL A 159 0.77 -1.94 7.89
N GLY A 160 0.74 -1.28 6.75
CA GLY A 160 1.64 -1.56 5.63
C GLY A 160 2.99 -0.89 5.83
N VAL A 161 4.07 -1.63 5.58
CA VAL A 161 5.44 -1.15 5.70
C VAL A 161 6.18 -1.43 4.39
N PHE A 162 6.90 -0.43 3.91
CA PHE A 162 7.86 -0.58 2.83
C PHE A 162 9.23 -0.94 3.40
N ASP A 163 10.00 -1.71 2.65
CA ASP A 163 11.43 -1.79 2.88
C ASP A 163 12.14 -0.53 2.37
N GLY A 164 13.01 0.03 3.21
CA GLY A 164 13.84 1.18 2.87
C GLY A 164 14.84 0.85 1.76
N TRP A 165 15.23 1.86 0.99
CA TRP A 165 16.27 1.75 -0.05
C TRP A 165 17.52 2.59 0.35
N PRO A 166 18.74 2.27 -0.12
CA PRO A 166 19.14 1.07 -0.86
C PRO A 166 19.10 -0.21 -0.03
N ILE A 167 18.88 -1.34 -0.73
CA ILE A 167 19.00 -2.69 -0.19
C ILE A 167 20.40 -2.83 0.44
N GLY A 168 20.47 -3.24 1.71
CA GLY A 168 21.73 -3.33 2.47
C GLY A 168 22.12 -2.08 3.27
N SER A 169 21.24 -1.07 3.33
CA SER A 169 21.32 0.00 4.35
C SER A 169 20.75 -0.49 5.70
N ALA A 170 20.50 0.40 6.66
CA ALA A 170 19.94 0.03 7.97
C ALA A 170 18.51 -0.57 7.88
N SER A 171 17.87 -0.54 6.70
CA SER A 171 16.65 -1.31 6.39
C SER A 171 17.02 -2.76 6.08
N THR A 172 16.54 -3.68 6.91
CA THR A 172 16.96 -5.09 6.94
C THR A 172 15.86 -6.03 6.39
N ASP A 173 15.37 -5.78 5.17
CA ASP A 173 14.24 -6.53 4.59
C ASP A 173 13.03 -6.53 5.53
N LYS A 174 12.66 -5.34 6.04
CA LYS A 174 11.67 -5.18 7.13
C LYS A 174 10.32 -4.62 6.69
N GLY A 175 10.10 -4.50 5.39
CA GLY A 175 8.75 -4.23 4.90
C GLY A 175 7.82 -5.41 5.17
N GLY A 176 6.52 -5.19 5.00
CA GLY A 176 5.52 -6.23 5.29
C GLY A 176 4.19 -5.66 5.78
N LEU A 177 3.31 -6.57 6.20
CA LEU A 177 2.02 -6.27 6.82
C LEU A 177 2.07 -6.65 8.30
N TYR A 178 1.73 -5.72 9.17
CA TYR A 178 1.77 -5.92 10.61
C TYR A 178 0.40 -5.67 11.23
N GLN A 179 0.03 -6.48 12.22
CA GLN A 179 -1.21 -6.39 12.98
C GLN A 179 -0.90 -6.16 14.46
N THR A 180 -1.66 -5.28 15.10
CA THR A 180 -1.76 -5.19 16.56
C THR A 180 -3.16 -5.62 16.99
N LEU A 181 -3.28 -6.16 18.21
CA LEU A 181 -4.55 -6.47 18.87
C LEU A 181 -4.74 -5.67 20.17
N ASN A 182 -3.85 -4.72 20.42
CA ASN A 182 -3.78 -3.97 21.66
C ASN A 182 -3.30 -2.54 21.41
N ARG A 183 -3.85 -1.85 20.40
CA ARG A 183 -3.58 -0.43 20.13
C ARG A 183 -2.09 -0.11 19.96
N GLY A 184 -1.38 -0.98 19.25
CA GLY A 184 0.02 -0.78 18.90
C GLY A 184 1.02 -1.02 20.03
N ILE A 185 0.60 -1.59 21.17
CA ILE A 185 1.55 -2.01 22.23
C ILE A 185 2.45 -3.14 21.73
N THR A 186 1.87 -4.10 21.01
CA THR A 186 2.59 -5.20 20.38
C THR A 186 2.10 -5.44 18.97
N TRP A 187 3.00 -5.90 18.10
CA TRP A 187 2.74 -6.17 16.69
C TRP A 187 3.13 -7.60 16.32
N ASN A 188 2.37 -8.19 15.41
CA ASN A 188 2.67 -9.46 14.76
C ASN A 188 2.70 -9.23 13.24
N GLU A 189 3.66 -9.82 12.56
CA GLU A 189 3.70 -9.84 11.10
C GLU A 189 2.65 -10.81 10.54
N LEU A 190 2.00 -10.44 9.44
CA LEU A 190 1.01 -11.24 8.72
C LEU A 190 1.44 -11.48 7.28
N GLY A 191 1.42 -12.74 6.87
CA GLY A 191 1.85 -13.13 5.52
C GLY A 191 3.36 -12.99 5.34
N ASP A 192 3.79 -13.06 4.09
CA ASP A 192 5.17 -12.88 3.65
C ASP A 192 5.12 -11.86 2.51
N PHE A 193 5.17 -10.57 2.88
CA PHE A 193 5.02 -9.45 1.96
C PHE A 193 6.26 -8.56 2.06
N TYR A 194 6.70 -8.00 0.94
CA TYR A 194 7.91 -7.17 0.95
C TYR A 194 7.62 -5.68 1.08
N ARG A 195 6.71 -5.13 0.27
CA ARG A 195 6.42 -3.68 0.24
C ARG A 195 4.93 -3.43 0.14
N VAL A 196 4.30 -3.23 1.28
CA VAL A 196 2.85 -3.05 1.40
C VAL A 196 2.49 -1.57 1.37
N GLU A 197 1.74 -1.14 0.36
CA GLU A 197 1.25 0.24 0.22
C GLU A 197 0.07 0.49 1.14
N SER A 198 -0.91 -0.40 1.11
CA SER A 198 -2.12 -0.29 1.93
C SER A 198 -2.84 -1.60 2.11
N VAL A 199 -3.73 -1.59 3.09
CA VAL A 199 -4.70 -2.65 3.31
C VAL A 199 -6.10 -2.07 3.41
N THR A 200 -7.10 -2.88 3.14
CA THR A 200 -8.51 -2.49 3.33
C THR A 200 -9.29 -3.71 3.76
N ILE A 201 -10.03 -3.57 4.85
CA ILE A 201 -10.91 -4.60 5.39
C ILE A 201 -12.30 -4.39 4.82
N HIS A 202 -12.98 -5.49 4.51
CA HIS A 202 -14.34 -5.44 4.02
C HIS A 202 -15.28 -4.86 5.08
N PRO A 203 -16.13 -3.87 4.76
CA PRO A 203 -16.93 -3.16 5.77
C PRO A 203 -17.98 -4.04 6.47
N GLU A 204 -18.41 -5.13 5.84
CA GLU A 204 -19.45 -6.02 6.39
C GLU A 204 -18.95 -7.45 6.70
N ASN A 205 -17.67 -7.76 6.42
CA ASN A 205 -17.15 -9.12 6.59
C ASN A 205 -15.74 -9.06 7.21
N PRO A 206 -15.58 -9.42 8.50
CA PRO A 206 -14.31 -9.30 9.19
C PRO A 206 -13.23 -10.23 8.66
N ASP A 207 -13.59 -11.26 7.89
CA ASP A 207 -12.62 -12.22 7.35
C ASP A 207 -11.99 -11.79 6.02
N VAL A 208 -12.50 -10.72 5.40
CA VAL A 208 -12.06 -10.29 4.08
C VAL A 208 -11.19 -9.05 4.18
N MET A 209 -9.96 -9.16 3.66
CA MET A 209 -9.04 -8.03 3.51
C MET A 209 -8.38 -8.09 2.14
N TYR A 210 -8.11 -6.92 1.58
CA TYR A 210 -7.27 -6.71 0.41
C TYR A 210 -5.94 -6.06 0.83
N VAL A 211 -4.85 -6.48 0.17
CA VAL A 211 -3.49 -5.99 0.43
C VAL A 211 -2.87 -5.53 -0.89
N ALA A 212 -2.53 -4.25 -0.97
CA ALA A 212 -1.87 -3.66 -2.13
C ALA A 212 -0.35 -3.62 -1.90
N THR A 213 0.42 -4.12 -2.87
CA THR A 213 1.89 -4.19 -2.78
C THR A 213 2.54 -3.45 -3.94
N GLU A 214 3.79 -3.00 -3.79
CA GLU A 214 4.50 -2.26 -4.85
C GLU A 214 4.76 -3.13 -6.09
N SER A 215 5.25 -4.35 -5.87
CA SER A 215 5.84 -5.19 -6.91
C SER A 215 5.19 -6.57 -7.02
N GLU A 216 4.32 -6.93 -6.08
CA GLU A 216 3.73 -8.26 -5.97
C GLU A 216 2.26 -8.28 -6.44
N GLY A 217 1.66 -7.12 -6.72
CA GLY A 217 0.27 -6.99 -7.18
C GLY A 217 -0.74 -6.83 -6.03
N LEU A 218 -1.99 -7.18 -6.33
CA LEU A 218 -3.11 -7.09 -5.39
C LEU A 218 -3.42 -8.47 -4.80
N TRP A 219 -3.47 -8.56 -3.48
CA TRP A 219 -3.77 -9.78 -2.74
C TRP A 219 -5.07 -9.65 -1.95
N PHE A 220 -5.62 -10.78 -1.54
CA PHE A 220 -6.75 -10.83 -0.61
C PHE A 220 -6.66 -12.04 0.33
N THR A 221 -7.40 -11.97 1.42
CA THR A 221 -7.70 -13.10 2.30
C THR A 221 -9.21 -13.19 2.53
N THR A 222 -9.69 -14.38 2.89
CA THR A 222 -11.09 -14.65 3.28
C THR A 222 -11.16 -15.36 4.64
N ASN A 223 -10.06 -15.29 5.41
CA ASN A 223 -9.94 -15.86 6.74
C ASN A 223 -9.06 -14.98 7.64
N LEU A 224 -9.20 -13.66 7.53
CA LEU A 224 -8.41 -12.68 8.28
C LEU A 224 -8.44 -12.91 9.80
N THR A 225 -9.58 -13.37 10.36
CA THR A 225 -9.71 -13.56 11.82
C THR A 225 -9.13 -14.89 12.32
N ALA A 226 -8.65 -15.74 11.42
CA ALA A 226 -7.99 -16.99 11.79
C ALA A 226 -6.62 -16.72 12.45
N THR A 227 -6.13 -17.65 13.29
CA THR A 227 -4.79 -17.54 13.91
C THR A 227 -3.66 -17.41 12.90
N ASN A 228 -3.82 -18.00 11.71
CA ASN A 228 -2.87 -17.88 10.60
C ASN A 228 -3.66 -17.61 9.31
N PRO A 229 -3.93 -16.33 8.99
CA PRO A 229 -4.63 -15.96 7.77
C PRO A 229 -3.86 -16.41 6.53
N ALA A 230 -4.58 -16.81 5.49
CA ALA A 230 -3.99 -17.20 4.21
C ALA A 230 -4.29 -16.14 3.15
N PHE A 231 -3.25 -15.63 2.51
CA PHE A 231 -3.36 -14.62 1.46
C PHE A 231 -3.22 -15.26 0.08
N GLN A 232 -3.99 -14.74 -0.87
CA GLN A 232 -4.03 -15.18 -2.26
C GLN A 232 -3.89 -13.97 -3.18
N LEU A 233 -3.10 -14.11 -4.22
CA LEU A 233 -2.97 -13.10 -5.26
C LEU A 233 -4.25 -13.07 -6.12
N ILE A 234 -4.68 -11.87 -6.50
CA ILE A 234 -5.72 -11.65 -7.51
C ILE A 234 -5.08 -11.60 -8.89
N GLU A 235 -5.07 -12.72 -9.60
CA GLU A 235 -4.42 -12.84 -10.90
C GLU A 235 -5.08 -11.99 -11.99
N GLU A 236 -6.38 -11.70 -11.83
CA GLU A 236 -7.17 -10.88 -12.74
C GLU A 236 -6.77 -9.40 -12.67
N TYR A 237 -6.09 -8.96 -11.61
CA TYR A 237 -5.57 -7.61 -11.51
C TYR A 237 -4.26 -7.48 -12.32
N PRO A 238 -4.25 -6.76 -13.46
CA PRO A 238 -3.21 -6.91 -14.48
C PRO A 238 -2.01 -5.97 -14.26
N PHE A 239 -1.76 -5.52 -13.03
CA PHE A 239 -0.72 -4.52 -12.73
C PHE A 239 -0.03 -4.79 -11.40
N LEU A 240 1.21 -4.34 -11.27
CA LEU A 240 2.05 -4.72 -10.13
C LEU A 240 1.91 -3.81 -8.92
N HIS A 241 1.59 -2.53 -9.15
CA HIS A 241 1.60 -1.50 -8.11
C HIS A 241 0.19 -0.92 -7.88
N PRO A 242 -0.78 -1.73 -7.39
CA PRO A 242 -1.96 -1.17 -6.75
C PRO A 242 -1.51 -0.33 -5.54
N VAL A 243 -2.20 0.77 -5.30
CA VAL A 243 -1.86 1.69 -4.20
C VAL A 243 -2.90 1.62 -3.10
N ARG A 244 -4.20 1.63 -3.46
CA ARG A 244 -5.29 1.56 -2.50
C ARG A 244 -6.49 0.82 -3.06
N THR A 245 -7.20 0.12 -2.18
CA THR A 245 -8.53 -0.43 -2.47
C THR A 245 -9.60 0.32 -1.70
N VAL A 246 -10.78 0.47 -2.29
CA VAL A 246 -11.93 1.14 -1.67
C VAL A 246 -13.18 0.34 -2.01
N PHE A 247 -13.95 -0.06 -1.00
CA PHE A 247 -15.26 -0.68 -1.21
C PHE A 247 -16.30 0.38 -1.55
N ASN A 248 -17.20 0.05 -2.48
CA ASN A 248 -18.34 0.90 -2.76
C ASN A 248 -19.30 0.86 -1.56
N PRO A 249 -19.59 1.99 -0.89
CA PRO A 249 -20.42 2.02 0.32
C PRO A 249 -21.89 1.67 0.06
N PHE A 250 -22.34 1.69 -1.20
CA PHE A 250 -23.71 1.32 -1.59
C PHE A 250 -23.78 -0.09 -2.20
N ASN A 251 -22.64 -0.73 -2.43
CA ASN A 251 -22.55 -2.07 -2.99
C ASN A 251 -21.25 -2.73 -2.50
N PRO A 252 -21.26 -3.46 -1.36
CA PRO A 252 -20.07 -4.08 -0.80
C PRO A 252 -19.45 -5.16 -1.71
N ASP A 253 -20.22 -5.66 -2.68
CA ASP A 253 -19.73 -6.55 -3.73
C ASP A 253 -18.91 -5.82 -4.80
N GLU A 254 -18.72 -4.50 -4.71
CA GLU A 254 -17.94 -3.71 -5.66
C GLU A 254 -16.74 -3.07 -4.98
N ILE A 255 -15.57 -3.24 -5.59
CA ILE A 255 -14.31 -2.70 -5.10
C ILE A 255 -13.61 -1.92 -6.20
N TRP A 256 -13.04 -0.78 -5.84
CA TRP A 256 -12.19 0.02 -6.71
C TRP A 256 -10.74 -0.06 -6.25
N VAL A 257 -9.82 -0.09 -7.21
CA VAL A 257 -8.38 -0.22 -6.98
C VAL A 257 -7.68 0.92 -7.69
N THR A 258 -7.01 1.79 -6.94
CA THR A 258 -6.11 2.80 -7.49
C THR A 258 -4.72 2.20 -7.71
N SER A 259 -3.93 2.80 -8.59
CA SER A 259 -2.62 2.28 -8.95
C SER A 259 -1.65 3.37 -9.32
N PHE A 260 -0.36 3.09 -9.13
CA PHE A 260 0.70 3.97 -9.58
C PHE A 260 0.93 3.78 -11.09
N GLY A 261 0.26 4.58 -11.91
CA GLY A 261 0.48 4.60 -13.37
C GLY A 261 -0.45 3.73 -14.23
N ASN A 262 -1.50 3.13 -13.66
CA ASN A 262 -2.46 2.29 -14.38
C ASN A 262 -3.95 2.67 -14.12
N GLY A 263 -4.16 3.89 -13.60
CA GLY A 263 -5.48 4.45 -13.35
C GLY A 263 -6.26 3.73 -12.23
N ILE A 264 -7.58 3.84 -12.30
CA ILE A 264 -8.52 3.18 -11.38
C ILE A 264 -9.14 1.98 -12.07
N ARG A 265 -9.17 0.83 -11.38
CA ARG A 265 -9.85 -0.38 -11.82
C ARG A 265 -11.02 -0.69 -10.91
N LYS A 266 -12.06 -1.28 -11.49
CA LYS A 266 -13.22 -1.80 -10.76
C LYS A 266 -13.22 -3.32 -10.82
N GLY A 267 -13.48 -3.96 -9.69
CA GLY A 267 -13.74 -5.38 -9.57
C GLY A 267 -15.04 -5.62 -8.81
N THR A 268 -15.48 -6.87 -8.80
CA THR A 268 -16.51 -7.34 -7.89
C THR A 268 -15.87 -8.23 -6.84
N ASN A 269 -16.24 -8.06 -5.57
CA ASN A 269 -15.81 -8.92 -4.49
C ASN A 269 -16.19 -10.36 -4.84
N MET A 270 -15.20 -11.24 -4.92
CA MET A 270 -15.42 -12.60 -5.41
C MET A 270 -16.09 -13.41 -4.28
N ASN A 271 -17.17 -14.11 -4.60
CA ASN A 271 -17.61 -15.27 -3.82
C ASN A 271 -16.55 -16.39 -3.97
N VAL A 272 -15.41 -16.28 -3.27
CA VAL A 272 -14.32 -17.26 -3.38
C VAL A 272 -14.60 -18.44 -2.46
N SER A 273 -14.76 -19.60 -3.08
CA SER A 273 -14.84 -20.91 -2.43
C SER A 273 -13.59 -21.18 -1.58
N THR A 274 -13.83 -21.58 -0.33
CA THR A 274 -12.88 -21.69 0.80
C THR A 274 -11.92 -22.89 0.74
N THR A 275 -11.02 -22.96 -0.23
CA THR A 275 -9.88 -23.90 -0.13
C THR A 275 -8.57 -23.18 -0.36
N PRO A 276 -7.77 -22.92 0.70
CA PRO A 276 -6.39 -22.44 0.55
C PRO A 276 -5.62 -23.45 -0.29
N ALA A 277 -5.10 -23.02 -1.45
CA ALA A 277 -4.18 -23.85 -2.21
C ALA A 277 -2.83 -23.89 -1.45
N PRO A 278 -2.20 -25.06 -1.23
CA PRO A 278 -0.91 -25.13 -0.56
C PRO A 278 0.12 -24.24 -1.27
N SER A 279 0.78 -23.34 -0.52
CA SER A 279 1.89 -22.52 -1.03
C SER A 279 3.04 -23.44 -1.42
N LEU A 280 3.50 -23.30 -2.66
CA LEU A 280 4.74 -23.92 -3.14
C LEU A 280 5.74 -22.78 -3.18
N ASN A 281 6.75 -22.82 -2.32
CA ASN A 281 7.82 -21.83 -2.34
C ASN A 281 8.73 -22.15 -3.54
N VAL A 282 8.76 -21.23 -4.50
CA VAL A 282 9.58 -21.33 -5.70
C VAL A 282 10.49 -20.12 -5.73
N PHE A 283 11.78 -20.35 -5.56
CA PHE A 283 12.80 -19.32 -5.69
C PHE A 283 13.25 -19.26 -7.15
N VAL A 284 13.33 -18.06 -7.68
CA VAL A 284 13.82 -17.79 -9.03
C VAL A 284 15.06 -16.92 -8.93
N SER A 285 16.19 -17.44 -9.37
CA SER A 285 17.37 -16.62 -9.63
C SER A 285 17.40 -16.22 -11.11
N THR A 286 17.67 -14.94 -11.37
CA THR A 286 17.88 -14.38 -12.70
C THR A 286 19.29 -13.79 -12.75
N ASP A 287 20.24 -14.51 -13.36
CA ASP A 287 21.65 -14.11 -13.39
C ASP A 287 22.27 -14.37 -14.78
N PRO A 288 23.00 -13.41 -15.38
CA PRO A 288 23.08 -12.01 -14.99
C PRO A 288 21.75 -11.29 -15.18
N ASN A 289 21.46 -10.32 -14.32
CA ASN A 289 20.35 -9.37 -14.49
C ASN A 289 20.77 -8.00 -13.93
N PRO A 290 21.01 -6.97 -14.77
CA PRO A 290 20.80 -6.95 -16.22
C PRO A 290 21.67 -7.94 -17.00
N GLY A 291 21.12 -8.54 -18.06
CA GLY A 291 21.86 -9.44 -18.94
C GLY A 291 22.08 -8.81 -20.31
N ASP A 292 23.28 -8.95 -20.89
CA ASP A 292 23.60 -8.33 -22.19
C ASP A 292 22.90 -9.04 -23.36
N ASP A 293 23.06 -10.37 -23.44
CA ASP A 293 22.46 -11.20 -24.48
C ASP A 293 21.55 -12.31 -23.92
N ILE A 294 21.85 -12.78 -22.70
CA ILE A 294 21.16 -13.89 -22.05
C ILE A 294 20.94 -13.55 -20.57
N ILE A 295 19.74 -13.87 -20.07
CA ILE A 295 19.41 -13.91 -18.64
C ILE A 295 19.05 -15.36 -18.31
N ASN A 296 19.76 -15.97 -17.36
CA ASN A 296 19.50 -17.34 -16.95
C ASN A 296 18.49 -17.35 -15.81
N PHE A 297 17.38 -18.04 -16.01
CA PHE A 297 16.42 -18.36 -14.98
C PHE A 297 16.79 -19.68 -14.34
N GLN A 298 16.84 -19.69 -13.01
CA GLN A 298 17.13 -20.86 -12.19
C GLN A 298 16.00 -21.04 -11.18
N LEU A 299 15.31 -22.18 -11.24
CA LEU A 299 14.24 -22.53 -10.30
C LEU A 299 14.79 -23.44 -9.20
N THR A 300 14.67 -23.01 -7.95
CA THR A 300 14.86 -23.87 -6.77
C THR A 300 13.57 -23.93 -5.96
N SER A 301 13.24 -25.11 -5.43
CA SER A 301 12.03 -25.34 -4.62
C SER A 301 12.29 -26.41 -3.57
N ASP A 302 11.60 -26.33 -2.43
CA ASP A 302 11.75 -27.28 -1.31
C ASP A 302 11.23 -28.69 -1.65
N ALA A 303 10.37 -28.81 -2.66
CA ALA A 303 9.92 -30.06 -3.25
C ALA A 303 10.08 -29.98 -4.76
N PHE A 304 11.03 -30.74 -5.32
CA PHE A 304 11.29 -30.75 -6.76
C PHE A 304 9.99 -30.96 -7.52
N VAL A 305 9.71 -30.08 -8.48
CA VAL A 305 8.47 -30.00 -9.26
C VAL A 305 8.38 -31.12 -10.32
N SER A 306 8.66 -32.34 -9.88
CA SER A 306 8.48 -33.54 -10.68
C SER A 306 6.98 -33.72 -10.97
N ASN A 307 6.62 -33.69 -12.26
CA ASN A 307 5.27 -33.85 -12.82
C ASN A 307 4.33 -32.63 -12.80
N ARG A 308 4.80 -31.39 -12.64
CA ARG A 308 3.97 -30.20 -12.92
C ARG A 308 4.44 -29.46 -14.18
N GLN A 309 3.50 -28.90 -14.92
CA GLN A 309 3.82 -28.03 -16.06
C GLN A 309 4.02 -26.61 -15.53
N ILE A 310 5.28 -26.25 -15.31
CA ILE A 310 5.65 -24.87 -15.03
C ILE A 310 5.83 -24.13 -16.35
N ASN A 311 5.29 -22.91 -16.45
CA ASN A 311 5.48 -22.00 -17.56
C ASN A 311 6.20 -20.73 -17.09
N LEU A 312 7.09 -20.22 -17.94
CA LEU A 312 7.62 -18.87 -17.87
C LEU A 312 6.89 -18.00 -18.88
N SER A 313 6.31 -16.91 -18.40
CA SER A 313 5.68 -15.88 -19.21
C SER A 313 6.45 -14.57 -19.03
N ILE A 314 6.80 -13.89 -20.10
CA ILE A 314 7.46 -12.58 -20.08
C ILE A 314 6.49 -11.52 -20.61
N PHE A 315 6.37 -10.41 -19.90
CA PHE A 315 5.52 -9.28 -20.23
C PHE A 315 6.36 -8.01 -20.36
N ASP A 316 5.97 -7.12 -21.26
CA ASP A 316 6.48 -5.74 -21.20
C ASP A 316 5.85 -4.98 -20.01
N LEU A 317 6.34 -3.77 -19.73
CA LEU A 317 5.86 -2.95 -18.61
C LEU A 317 4.41 -2.48 -18.77
N SER A 318 3.82 -2.61 -19.96
CA SER A 318 2.39 -2.33 -20.17
C SER A 318 1.50 -3.56 -19.89
N GLY A 319 2.11 -4.71 -19.55
CA GLY A 319 1.41 -5.96 -19.29
C GLY A 319 1.11 -6.78 -20.54
N LYS A 320 1.65 -6.42 -21.71
CA LYS A 320 1.50 -7.21 -22.93
C LYS A 320 2.41 -8.43 -22.86
N LEU A 321 1.84 -9.61 -23.10
CA LEU A 321 2.59 -10.87 -23.19
C LEU A 321 3.55 -10.83 -24.40
N ILE A 322 4.83 -11.04 -24.13
CA ILE A 322 5.92 -11.08 -25.11
C ILE A 322 6.32 -12.52 -25.42
N LEU A 323 6.46 -13.35 -24.38
CA LEU A 323 6.88 -14.75 -24.51
C LEU A 323 6.10 -15.60 -23.51
N GLU A 324 5.72 -16.80 -23.93
CA GLU A 324 5.27 -17.86 -23.02
C GLU A 324 5.92 -19.17 -23.42
N THR A 325 6.55 -19.85 -22.48
CA THR A 325 7.28 -21.09 -22.73
C THR A 325 7.20 -22.05 -21.55
N PRO A 326 7.07 -23.36 -21.79
CA PRO A 326 7.23 -24.36 -20.75
C PRO A 326 8.63 -24.29 -20.15
N PHE A 327 8.69 -24.31 -18.83
CA PHE A 327 9.91 -24.35 -18.03
C PHE A 327 10.19 -25.82 -17.67
N LEU A 328 10.74 -26.56 -18.64
CA LEU A 328 10.82 -28.02 -18.61
C LEU A 328 11.93 -28.57 -17.70
N ASN A 329 12.97 -27.77 -17.44
CA ASN A 329 14.12 -28.11 -16.60
C ASN A 329 14.22 -27.13 -15.42
N SER A 330 15.16 -27.30 -14.49
CA SER A 330 15.42 -26.27 -13.46
C SER A 330 16.03 -24.98 -14.01
N GLU A 331 16.33 -24.92 -15.32
CA GLU A 331 16.96 -23.77 -15.97
C GLU A 331 16.23 -23.36 -17.25
N TYR A 332 16.19 -22.06 -17.52
CA TYR A 332 15.81 -21.52 -18.82
C TYR A 332 16.68 -20.33 -19.19
N HIS A 333 17.19 -20.31 -20.43
CA HIS A 333 18.05 -19.23 -20.94
C HIS A 333 17.23 -18.29 -21.81
N LEU A 334 16.77 -17.18 -21.24
CA LEU A 334 16.06 -16.16 -22.01
C LEU A 334 17.06 -15.33 -22.81
N LYS A 335 16.85 -15.22 -24.12
CA LYS A 335 17.72 -14.43 -25.01
C LYS A 335 17.12 -13.06 -25.30
N LYS A 336 17.97 -12.03 -25.37
CA LYS A 336 17.57 -10.66 -25.79
C LYS A 336 16.83 -10.66 -27.12
N SER A 337 17.15 -11.57 -28.03
CA SER A 337 16.45 -11.70 -29.33
C SER A 337 14.99 -12.15 -29.24
N GLN A 338 14.55 -12.71 -28.11
CA GLN A 338 13.16 -13.15 -27.89
C GLN A 338 12.26 -12.02 -27.38
N THR A 339 12.84 -11.02 -26.71
CA THR A 339 12.11 -9.92 -26.05
C THR A 339 12.42 -8.54 -26.63
N GLY A 340 13.61 -8.37 -27.19
CA GLY A 340 14.23 -7.07 -27.45
C GLY A 340 14.96 -6.51 -26.22
N ALA A 341 15.60 -5.35 -26.41
CA ALA A 341 16.11 -4.54 -25.30
C ALA A 341 14.95 -3.91 -24.52
N GLY A 342 15.07 -3.83 -23.20
CA GLY A 342 14.05 -3.24 -22.35
C GLY A 342 14.00 -3.85 -20.95
N SER A 343 13.08 -3.33 -20.15
CA SER A 343 12.68 -3.93 -18.89
C SER A 343 11.44 -4.78 -19.11
N PHE A 344 11.44 -5.99 -18.55
CA PHE A 344 10.33 -6.92 -18.65
C PHE A 344 10.00 -7.51 -17.28
N ILE A 345 8.78 -8.00 -17.15
CA ILE A 345 8.32 -8.74 -15.98
C ILE A 345 8.21 -10.21 -16.38
N TYR A 346 8.71 -11.09 -15.54
CA TYR A 346 8.50 -12.52 -15.71
C TYR A 346 7.47 -13.04 -14.71
N HIS A 347 6.66 -14.00 -15.12
CA HIS A 347 5.85 -14.85 -14.25
C HIS A 347 6.30 -16.30 -14.41
N ILE A 348 6.50 -16.98 -13.28
CA ILE A 348 6.58 -18.44 -13.23
C ILE A 348 5.22 -18.94 -12.76
N ARG A 349 4.60 -19.87 -13.49
CA ARG A 349 3.25 -20.38 -13.20
C ARG A 349 3.17 -21.89 -13.25
N ASP A 350 2.38 -22.50 -12.38
CA ASP A 350 1.90 -23.89 -12.50
C ASP A 350 0.40 -23.84 -12.83
N LYS A 351 0.04 -24.14 -14.07
CA LYS A 351 -1.31 -23.92 -14.62
C LYS A 351 -1.76 -22.46 -14.42
N SER A 352 -2.83 -22.25 -13.66
CA SER A 352 -3.41 -20.94 -13.33
C SER A 352 -2.92 -20.40 -11.97
N LYS A 353 -1.83 -20.92 -11.43
CA LYS A 353 -1.25 -20.46 -10.18
C LYS A 353 0.11 -19.82 -10.44
N ARG A 354 0.25 -18.53 -10.14
CA ARG A 354 1.55 -17.85 -10.11
C ARG A 354 2.39 -18.34 -8.93
N LEU A 355 3.61 -18.76 -9.24
CA LEU A 355 4.62 -19.29 -8.32
C LEU A 355 5.71 -18.27 -7.99
N ALA A 356 6.07 -17.42 -8.95
CA ALA A 356 7.01 -16.32 -8.76
C ALA A 356 6.77 -15.20 -9.78
N VAL A 357 7.18 -14.00 -9.42
CA VAL A 357 7.22 -12.81 -10.29
C VAL A 357 8.51 -12.06 -10.03
N GLY A 358 9.06 -11.41 -11.06
CA GLY A 358 10.17 -10.50 -10.89
C GLY A 358 10.44 -9.70 -12.15
N LYS A 359 11.47 -8.85 -12.09
CA LYS A 359 11.88 -7.98 -13.18
C LYS A 359 13.19 -8.46 -13.79
N ILE A 360 13.29 -8.38 -15.12
CA ILE A 360 14.51 -8.63 -15.87
C ILE A 360 14.80 -7.47 -16.82
N ILE A 361 16.08 -7.22 -17.08
CA ILE A 361 16.51 -6.09 -17.91
C ILE A 361 17.52 -6.57 -18.96
N PHE A 362 17.20 -6.33 -20.23
CA PHE A 362 18.16 -6.33 -21.32
C PHE A 362 18.53 -4.86 -21.63
N PRO A 363 19.77 -4.41 -21.36
CA PRO A 363 20.22 -3.06 -21.71
C PRO A 363 20.08 -2.79 -23.22
N GLN A 364 20.05 -1.52 -23.62
CA GLN A 364 19.96 -1.14 -25.05
C GLN A 364 21.15 -1.64 -25.85
#